data_AF-A0A090WVJ4-F1
#
_entry.id   AF-A0A090WVJ4-F1
#
_cell.length_a   1.000
_cell.length_b   1.000
_cell.length_c   1.000
_cell.angle_alpha   90.00
_cell.angle_beta   90.00
_cell.angle_gamma   90.00
#
_symmetry.space_group_name_H-M   'P 1'
#
loop_
_entity.id
_entity.type
_entity.pdbx_description
1 polymer ?
#
loop_
_entity_poly.entity_id
_entity_poly.type
_entity_poly.pdbx_seq_one_letter_code
_entity_poly.pdbx_strand_id
1 'polypeptide(L)'
;MPITTINSDYKIADIDNNFKVSAGPGAGKTYWLVNHIKNILHTSNKLSITRRVACITYTNTAVETIYKRLGTSSSQVEVSTIHSFLYKHIVKPYVSFVAEQYNLDISEIDGHDNIVLSNYSFLKEWKERTGQQRINDDNIVSEAFNKLRWKIDNDELIARTPYPFKIGRYPIKNDSYLEYKKMTWEKGIIHHDDVLFF
;
A
#
# COMPACT_ATOMS: atom_id res chain seq x y z
N MET A 1 -4.75 12.67 -27.54
CA MET A 1 -3.50 13.40 -27.23
C MET A 1 -2.48 13.06 -28.30
N PRO A 2 -1.74 14.03 -28.84
CA PRO A 2 -0.68 13.76 -29.80
C PRO A 2 0.41 12.89 -29.18
N ILE A 3 0.93 11.93 -29.94
CA ILE A 3 2.03 11.07 -29.52
C ILE A 3 3.33 11.71 -30.00
N THR A 4 4.22 12.03 -29.05
CA THR A 4 5.53 12.61 -29.34
C THR A 4 6.62 11.60 -28.99
N THR A 5 7.50 11.30 -29.93
CA THR A 5 8.66 10.44 -29.69
C THR A 5 9.77 11.24 -29.01
N ILE A 6 10.31 10.70 -27.92
CA ILE A 6 11.36 11.31 -27.11
C ILE A 6 12.49 10.33 -26.84
N ASN A 7 13.68 10.84 -26.53
CA ASN A 7 14.79 10.03 -26.02
C ASN A 7 14.94 10.19 -24.49
N SER A 8 15.88 9.48 -23.87
CA SER A 8 16.11 9.51 -22.42
C SER A 8 16.66 10.82 -21.86
N ASP A 9 17.11 11.73 -22.73
CA ASP A 9 17.63 13.05 -22.37
C ASP A 9 16.60 14.17 -22.58
N TYR A 10 15.47 13.84 -23.21
CA TYR A 10 14.41 14.80 -23.50
C TYR A 10 13.80 15.37 -22.23
N LYS A 11 13.81 16.70 -22.12
CA LYS A 11 13.17 17.43 -21.02
C LYS A 11 11.83 17.98 -21.51
N ILE A 12 10.76 17.59 -20.83
CA ILE A 12 9.45 18.18 -21.07
C ILE A 12 9.50 19.64 -20.58
N ALA A 13 9.23 20.58 -21.49
CA ALA A 13 9.21 22.01 -21.19
C ALA A 13 7.96 22.40 -20.40
N ASP A 14 6.81 21.86 -20.79
CA ASP A 14 5.55 22.11 -20.12
C ASP A 14 5.29 21.06 -19.03
N ILE A 15 5.74 21.41 -17.82
CA ILE A 15 5.65 20.56 -16.63
C ILE A 15 4.28 20.62 -15.93
N ASP A 16 3.36 21.45 -16.43
CA ASP A 16 2.07 21.73 -15.79
C ASP A 16 0.92 20.91 -16.38
N ASN A 17 1.20 20.09 -17.39
CA ASN A 17 0.23 19.23 -18.04
C ASN A 17 0.49 17.74 -17.74
N ASN A 18 -0.59 16.97 -17.60
CA ASN A 18 -0.52 15.53 -17.36
C ASN A 18 -0.06 14.80 -18.63
N PHE A 19 0.88 13.87 -18.49
CA PHE A 19 1.39 13.06 -19.59
C PHE A 19 1.64 11.61 -19.17
N LYS A 20 1.74 10.72 -20.17
CA LYS A 20 2.12 9.32 -20.01
C LYS A 20 3.35 9.03 -20.86
N VAL A 21 4.40 8.49 -20.24
CA VAL A 21 5.57 7.98 -20.97
C VAL A 21 5.43 6.47 -21.14
N SER A 22 5.61 6.00 -22.36
CA SER A 22 5.61 4.56 -22.69
C SER A 22 6.94 4.22 -23.35
N ALA A 23 7.64 3.23 -22.81
CA ALA A 23 8.99 2.88 -23.25
C ALA A 23 9.30 1.41 -22.97
N GLY A 24 9.97 0.77 -23.94
CA GLY A 24 10.38 -0.63 -23.86
C GLY A 24 11.41 -0.91 -22.75
N PRO A 25 11.69 -2.20 -22.47
CA PRO A 25 12.81 -2.61 -21.62
C PRO A 25 14.13 -1.96 -22.08
N GLY A 26 15.01 -1.59 -21.16
CA GLY A 26 16.32 -0.99 -21.48
C GLY A 26 16.30 0.46 -21.99
N ALA A 27 15.14 1.04 -22.31
CA ALA A 27 15.02 2.39 -22.89
C ALA A 27 15.35 3.56 -21.93
N GLY A 28 15.93 3.30 -20.75
CA GLY A 28 16.34 4.36 -19.83
C GLY A 28 15.23 5.01 -18.99
N LYS A 29 14.06 4.37 -18.82
CA LYS A 29 12.90 4.91 -18.06
C LYS A 29 13.25 5.56 -16.73
N THR A 30 13.98 4.85 -15.87
CA THR A 30 14.36 5.35 -14.54
C THR A 30 15.36 6.49 -14.62
N TYR A 31 16.26 6.48 -15.63
CA TYR A 31 17.20 7.57 -15.87
C TYR A 31 16.44 8.84 -16.29
N TRP A 32 15.55 8.71 -17.27
CA TRP A 32 14.69 9.77 -17.74
C TRP A 32 13.84 10.36 -16.61
N LEU A 33 13.18 9.51 -15.80
CA LEU A 33 12.35 9.94 -14.67
C LEU A 33 13.14 10.80 -13.68
N VAL A 34 14.35 10.36 -13.29
CA VAL A 34 15.20 11.11 -12.35
C VAL A 34 15.61 12.46 -12.94
N ASN A 35 16.02 12.48 -14.21
CA ASN A 35 16.40 13.72 -14.89
C ASN A 35 15.23 14.68 -15.05
N HIS A 36 14.03 14.14 -15.28
CA HIS A 36 12.82 14.93 -15.36
C HIS A 36 12.43 15.53 -14.00
N ILE A 37 12.54 14.76 -12.92
CA ILE A 37 12.37 15.29 -11.55
C ILE A 37 13.38 16.43 -11.30
N LYS A 38 14.67 16.25 -11.63
CA LYS A 38 15.67 17.32 -11.51
C LYS A 38 15.28 18.55 -12.32
N ASN A 39 14.77 18.37 -13.54
CA ASN A 39 14.27 19.48 -14.37
C ASN A 39 13.15 20.24 -13.64
N ILE A 40 12.14 19.53 -13.12
CA ILE A 40 11.03 20.15 -12.35
C ILE A 40 11.57 20.94 -11.16
N LEU A 41 12.53 20.39 -10.41
CA LEU A 41 13.14 21.06 -9.26
C LEU A 41 13.85 22.38 -9.64
N HIS A 42 14.39 22.49 -10.86
CA HIS A 42 15.08 23.69 -11.33
C HIS A 42 14.16 24.70 -12.02
N THR A 43 13.10 24.26 -12.70
CA THR A 43 12.28 25.12 -13.57
C THR A 43 10.92 25.49 -12.96
N SER A 44 10.44 24.73 -11.98
CA SER A 44 9.12 24.99 -11.39
C SER A 44 9.16 26.16 -10.42
N ASN A 45 8.25 27.11 -10.61
CA ASN A 45 7.97 28.20 -9.66
C ASN A 45 6.94 27.81 -8.58
N LYS A 46 6.44 26.56 -8.58
CA LYS A 46 5.42 26.07 -7.63
C LYS A 46 6.01 25.42 -6.39
N LEU A 47 7.30 25.09 -6.42
CA LEU A 47 8.00 24.47 -5.30
C LEU A 47 8.27 25.50 -4.21
N SER A 48 8.13 25.07 -2.96
CA SER A 48 8.36 25.89 -1.78
C SER A 48 8.79 24.99 -0.63
N ILE A 49 9.08 25.57 0.54
CA ILE A 49 9.53 24.78 1.70
C ILE A 49 8.50 23.71 2.13
N THR A 50 7.21 23.95 1.85
CA THR A 50 6.09 23.04 2.13
C THR A 50 5.60 22.26 0.91
N ARG A 51 6.09 22.55 -0.30
CA ARG A 51 5.66 21.88 -1.55
C ARG A 51 6.80 21.08 -2.15
N ARG A 52 6.59 19.77 -2.24
CA ARG A 52 7.58 18.79 -2.72
C ARG A 52 7.06 18.05 -3.94
N VAL A 53 7.97 17.44 -4.70
CA VAL A 53 7.60 16.50 -5.75
C VAL A 53 7.37 15.12 -5.11
N ALA A 54 6.19 14.54 -5.27
CA ALA A 54 5.92 13.17 -4.88
C ALA A 54 6.25 12.21 -6.04
N CYS A 55 7.11 11.23 -5.78
CA CYS A 55 7.50 10.19 -6.72
C CYS A 55 7.11 8.82 -6.16
N ILE A 56 5.97 8.29 -6.62
CA ILE A 56 5.42 7.03 -6.12
C ILE A 56 5.88 5.88 -7.03
N THR A 57 6.32 4.77 -6.42
CA THR A 57 6.74 3.56 -7.13
C THR A 57 6.20 2.30 -6.46
N TYR A 58 6.37 1.15 -7.10
CA TYR A 58 5.81 -0.12 -6.62
C TYR A 58 6.67 -0.79 -5.54
N THR A 59 8.00 -0.63 -5.56
CA THR A 59 8.92 -1.38 -4.68
C THR A 59 9.88 -0.47 -3.93
N ASN A 60 10.27 -0.89 -2.72
CA ASN A 60 11.31 -0.21 -1.93
C ASN A 60 12.67 -0.17 -2.66
N THR A 61 13.02 -1.22 -3.41
CA THR A 61 14.24 -1.21 -4.23
C THR A 61 14.23 -0.09 -5.28
N ALA A 62 13.07 0.20 -5.89
CA ALA A 62 12.93 1.32 -6.81
C ALA A 62 13.01 2.66 -6.07
N VAL A 63 12.43 2.77 -4.87
CA VAL A 63 12.56 3.94 -3.99
C VAL A 63 14.03 4.26 -3.74
N GLU A 64 14.80 3.29 -3.24
CA GLU A 64 16.23 3.42 -2.96
C GLU A 64 17.04 3.79 -4.21
N THR A 65 16.74 3.15 -5.34
CA THR A 65 17.41 3.43 -6.62
C THR A 65 17.20 4.87 -7.06
N ILE A 66 15.97 5.37 -6.97
CA ILE A 66 15.63 6.75 -7.35
C ILE A 66 16.28 7.74 -6.38
N TYR A 67 16.20 7.50 -5.06
CA TYR A 67 16.87 8.33 -4.05
C TYR A 67 18.37 8.46 -4.31
N LYS A 68 19.05 7.34 -4.54
CA LYS A 68 20.49 7.32 -4.85
C LYS A 68 20.84 8.15 -6.08
N ARG A 69 20.00 8.12 -7.11
CA ARG A 69 20.23 8.88 -8.37
C ARG A 69 19.85 10.36 -8.26
N LEU A 70 18.92 10.71 -7.38
CA LEU A 70 18.57 12.11 -7.07
C LEU A 70 19.70 12.81 -6.32
N GLY A 71 20.41 12.10 -5.44
CA GLY A 71 21.54 12.67 -4.69
C GLY A 71 21.11 13.82 -3.79
N THR A 72 21.78 14.97 -3.88
CA THR A 72 21.48 16.17 -3.06
C THR A 72 20.10 16.77 -3.32
N SER A 73 19.51 16.52 -4.49
CA SER A 73 18.16 16.97 -4.85
C SER A 73 17.03 16.23 -4.11
N SER A 74 17.36 15.20 -3.31
CA SER A 74 16.39 14.36 -2.62
C SER A 74 15.60 15.08 -1.51
N SER A 75 16.08 16.19 -0.96
CA SER A 75 15.40 16.90 0.14
C SER A 75 14.05 17.50 -0.24
N GLN A 76 13.86 17.84 -1.52
CA GLN A 76 12.63 18.42 -2.08
C GLN A 76 11.74 17.37 -2.78
N VAL A 77 12.11 16.08 -2.70
CA VAL A 77 11.41 14.98 -3.35
C VAL A 77 11.04 13.93 -2.31
N GLU A 78 9.78 13.54 -2.28
CA GLU A 78 9.32 12.41 -1.51
C GLU A 78 9.19 11.21 -2.43
N VAL A 79 10.13 10.27 -2.32
CA VAL A 79 10.08 9.00 -3.06
C VAL A 79 9.57 7.93 -2.13
N SER A 80 8.49 7.25 -2.49
CA SER A 80 7.85 6.27 -1.60
C SER A 80 7.08 5.22 -2.39
N THR A 81 6.70 4.14 -1.72
CA THR A 81 5.62 3.28 -2.22
C THR A 81 4.27 3.93 -2.00
N ILE A 82 3.25 3.48 -2.72
CA ILE A 82 1.88 3.99 -2.51
C ILE A 82 1.42 3.78 -1.06
N HIS A 83 1.72 2.62 -0.45
CA HIS A 83 1.38 2.34 0.94
C HIS A 83 2.10 3.28 1.91
N SER A 84 3.42 3.48 1.76
CA SER A 84 4.13 4.40 2.65
C SER A 84 3.65 5.85 2.50
N PHE A 85 3.28 6.25 1.28
CA PHE A 85 2.72 7.58 1.01
C PHE A 85 1.36 7.77 1.69
N LEU A 86 0.43 6.84 1.45
CA LEU A 86 -0.92 6.88 2.01
C LEU A 86 -0.90 6.74 3.53
N TYR A 87 -0.07 5.85 4.09
CA TYR A 87 0.04 5.71 5.53
C TYR A 87 0.49 7.02 6.19
N LYS A 88 1.53 7.65 5.64
CA LYS A 88 2.12 8.87 6.22
C LYS A 88 1.19 10.08 6.11
N HIS A 89 0.51 10.25 4.98
CA HIS A 89 -0.23 11.48 4.66
C HIS A 89 -1.74 11.36 4.82
N ILE A 90 -2.29 10.14 4.81
CA ILE A 90 -3.73 9.88 4.87
C ILE A 90 -4.06 9.08 6.14
N VAL A 91 -3.55 7.86 6.30
CA VAL A 91 -3.96 7.02 7.44
C VAL A 91 -3.50 7.64 8.76
N LYS A 92 -2.20 7.79 8.99
CA LYS A 92 -1.67 8.25 10.28
C LYS A 92 -2.26 9.59 10.77
N PRO A 93 -2.44 10.63 9.91
CA PRO A 93 -3.01 11.90 10.37
C PRO A 93 -4.52 11.87 10.61
N TYR A 94 -5.26 10.99 9.94
CA TYR A 94 -6.74 11.03 9.92
C TYR A 94 -7.41 9.79 10.53
N VAL A 95 -6.66 8.74 10.87
CA VAL A 95 -7.19 7.48 11.41
C VAL A 95 -7.99 7.66 12.70
N SER A 96 -7.66 8.67 13.50
CA SER A 96 -8.40 8.98 14.73
C SER A 96 -9.85 9.36 14.49
N PHE A 97 -10.19 9.89 13.30
CA PHE A 97 -11.57 10.25 12.95
C PHE A 97 -12.46 9.04 12.64
N VAL A 98 -11.86 7.89 12.31
CA VAL A 98 -12.58 6.66 11.96
C VAL A 98 -12.36 5.53 12.96
N ALA A 99 -11.51 5.74 13.96
CA ALA A 99 -11.11 4.69 14.88
C ALA A 99 -12.30 4.09 15.66
N GLU A 100 -13.22 4.92 16.14
CA GLU A 100 -14.43 4.47 16.83
C GLU A 100 -15.32 3.61 15.93
N GLN A 101 -15.46 3.97 14.66
CA GLN A 101 -16.27 3.21 13.69
C GLN A 101 -15.74 1.77 13.49
N TYR A 102 -14.42 1.59 13.59
CA TYR A 102 -13.76 0.31 13.32
C TYR A 102 -13.20 -0.37 14.57
N ASN A 103 -13.47 0.15 15.77
CA ASN A 103 -12.86 -0.27 17.03
C ASN A 103 -11.32 -0.36 16.95
N LEU A 104 -10.69 0.54 16.21
CA LEU A 104 -9.24 0.54 16.01
C LEU A 104 -8.54 1.16 17.22
N ASP A 105 -7.65 0.41 17.85
CA ASP A 105 -6.83 0.93 18.95
C ASP A 105 -5.69 1.79 18.41
N ILE A 106 -5.89 3.12 18.43
CA ILE A 106 -4.91 4.09 17.93
C ILE A 106 -3.62 4.08 18.76
N SER A 107 -3.72 3.77 20.06
CA SER A 107 -2.58 3.88 20.97
C SER A 107 -1.50 2.82 20.70
N GLU A 108 -1.92 1.69 20.12
CA GLU A 108 -1.06 0.56 19.75
C GLU A 108 -0.63 0.58 18.27
N ILE A 109 -1.04 1.58 17.48
CA ILE A 109 -0.61 1.68 16.07
C ILE A 109 0.89 1.99 15.99
N ASP A 110 1.68 1.01 15.56
CA ASP A 110 3.09 1.17 15.24
C ASP A 110 3.38 0.89 13.75
N GLY A 111 2.90 1.78 12.88
CA GLY A 111 3.18 1.70 11.45
C GLY A 111 2.20 0.82 10.69
N HIS A 112 2.74 0.11 9.70
CA HIS A 112 2.00 -0.80 8.82
C HIS A 112 2.95 -1.90 8.36
N ASP A 113 2.63 -3.16 8.63
CA ASP A 113 3.50 -4.28 8.28
C ASP A 113 2.71 -5.53 7.87
N ASN A 114 3.40 -6.64 7.61
CA ASN A 114 2.75 -7.89 7.22
C ASN A 114 2.72 -8.91 8.37
N ILE A 115 2.72 -8.46 9.63
CA ILE A 115 2.63 -9.37 10.78
C ILE A 115 1.25 -10.01 10.79
N VAL A 116 1.23 -11.33 10.61
CA VAL A 116 0.01 -12.12 10.73
C VAL A 116 -0.16 -12.59 12.17
N LEU A 117 -1.19 -12.05 12.82
CA LEU A 117 -1.65 -12.55 14.12
C LEU A 117 -2.32 -13.92 13.96
N SER A 118 -1.65 -14.97 14.43
CA SER A 118 -2.19 -16.33 14.39
C SER A 118 -1.76 -17.21 15.57
N ASN A 119 -1.52 -16.59 16.73
CA ASN A 119 -1.28 -17.38 17.95
C ASN A 119 -2.55 -18.13 18.38
N TYR A 120 -2.39 -19.16 19.22
CA TYR A 120 -3.48 -20.06 19.60
C TYR A 120 -4.69 -19.33 20.21
N SER A 121 -4.47 -18.36 21.10
CA SER A 121 -5.56 -17.61 21.74
C SER A 121 -6.34 -16.79 20.72
N PHE A 122 -5.66 -16.10 19.81
CA PHE A 122 -6.28 -15.32 18.75
C PHE A 122 -7.07 -16.19 17.78
N LEU A 123 -6.48 -17.31 17.33
CA LEU A 123 -7.18 -18.23 16.42
C LEU A 123 -8.39 -18.88 17.06
N LYS A 124 -8.30 -19.23 18.35
CA LYS A 124 -9.44 -19.75 19.11
C LYS A 124 -10.58 -18.73 19.13
N GLU A 125 -10.28 -17.48 19.50
CA GLU A 125 -11.26 -16.39 19.54
C GLU A 125 -11.88 -16.15 18.16
N TRP A 126 -11.07 -16.08 17.10
CA TRP A 126 -11.55 -15.87 15.73
C TRP A 126 -12.49 -17.01 15.28
N LYS A 127 -12.17 -18.27 15.60
CA LYS A 127 -13.04 -19.42 15.31
C LYS A 127 -14.36 -19.35 16.08
N GLU A 128 -14.34 -18.85 17.32
CA GLU A 128 -15.54 -18.63 18.13
C GLU A 128 -16.42 -17.53 17.54
N ARG A 129 -15.85 -16.35 17.23
CA ARG A 129 -16.57 -15.21 16.63
C ARG A 129 -17.17 -15.53 15.26
N THR A 130 -16.52 -16.37 14.47
CA THR A 130 -16.95 -16.71 13.10
C THR A 130 -17.78 -18.00 12.99
N GLY A 131 -17.95 -18.72 14.11
CA GLY A 131 -18.64 -20.01 14.16
C GLY A 131 -17.94 -21.10 13.33
N GLN A 132 -16.61 -21.07 13.29
CA GLN A 132 -15.76 -21.99 12.52
C GLN A 132 -14.87 -22.88 13.42
N GLN A 133 -15.37 -23.27 14.59
CA GLN A 133 -14.65 -24.07 15.58
C GLN A 133 -14.21 -25.46 15.08
N ARG A 134 -14.82 -25.95 13.98
CA ARG A 134 -14.44 -27.22 13.34
C ARG A 134 -13.15 -27.14 12.52
N ILE A 135 -12.61 -25.94 12.29
CA ILE A 135 -11.31 -25.75 11.64
C ILE A 135 -10.22 -26.08 12.66
N ASN A 136 -9.53 -27.19 12.45
CA ASN A 136 -8.52 -27.72 13.36
C ASN A 136 -7.07 -27.58 12.85
N ASP A 137 -6.87 -26.96 11.68
CA ASP A 137 -5.55 -26.71 11.10
C ASP A 137 -5.24 -25.21 11.11
N ASP A 138 -4.46 -24.79 12.11
CA ASP A 138 -4.06 -23.39 12.33
C ASP A 138 -3.05 -22.90 11.29
N ASN A 139 -2.29 -23.80 10.67
CA ASN A 139 -1.33 -23.43 9.63
C ASN A 139 -2.07 -22.98 8.35
N ILE A 140 -3.13 -23.70 7.98
CA ILE A 140 -3.97 -23.32 6.83
C ILE A 140 -4.66 -21.97 7.06
N VAL A 141 -5.14 -21.71 8.28
CA VAL A 141 -5.74 -20.41 8.65
C VAL A 141 -4.69 -19.29 8.57
N SER A 142 -3.51 -19.53 9.14
CA SER A 142 -2.38 -18.57 9.07
C SER A 142 -1.96 -18.28 7.63
N GLU A 143 -1.93 -19.29 6.77
CA GLU A 143 -1.64 -19.12 5.34
C GLU A 143 -2.73 -18.29 4.66
N ALA A 144 -4.01 -18.56 4.97
CA ALA A 144 -5.12 -17.80 4.43
C ALA A 144 -5.04 -16.31 4.81
N PHE A 145 -4.74 -16.00 6.08
CA PHE A 145 -4.53 -14.64 6.55
C PHE A 145 -3.35 -13.95 5.86
N ASN A 146 -2.23 -14.64 5.66
CA ASN A 146 -1.08 -14.13 4.90
C ASN A 146 -1.42 -13.76 3.44
N LYS A 147 -2.31 -14.54 2.83
CA LYS A 147 -2.75 -14.33 1.44
C LYS A 147 -3.93 -13.36 1.30
N LEU A 148 -4.48 -12.88 2.41
CA LEU A 148 -5.63 -12.00 2.41
C LEU A 148 -5.29 -10.64 1.77
N ARG A 149 -6.13 -10.17 0.85
CA ARG A 149 -5.99 -8.86 0.21
C ARG A 149 -7.35 -8.16 0.12
N TRP A 150 -7.32 -6.84 0.07
CA TRP A 150 -8.47 -6.03 -0.32
C TRP A 150 -8.69 -6.12 -1.83
N LYS A 151 -9.95 -6.32 -2.23
CA LYS A 151 -10.36 -6.40 -3.63
C LYS A 151 -11.66 -5.63 -3.81
N ILE A 152 -11.76 -4.91 -4.93
CA ILE A 152 -13.03 -4.31 -5.36
C ILE A 152 -13.82 -5.39 -6.11
N ASP A 153 -15.04 -5.66 -5.67
CA ASP A 153 -16.00 -6.58 -6.27
C ASP A 153 -17.36 -5.88 -6.34
N ASN A 154 -17.87 -5.64 -7.55
CA ASN A 154 -19.10 -4.85 -7.78
C ASN A 154 -19.14 -3.50 -7.03
N ASP A 155 -18.05 -2.72 -7.14
CA ASP A 155 -17.86 -1.43 -6.46
C ASP A 155 -17.81 -1.48 -4.92
N GLU A 156 -17.84 -2.68 -4.32
CA GLU A 156 -17.64 -2.88 -2.88
C GLU A 156 -16.22 -3.37 -2.58
N LEU A 157 -15.64 -2.89 -1.48
CA LEU A 157 -14.33 -3.30 -1.01
C LEU A 157 -14.47 -4.52 -0.09
N ILE A 158 -13.94 -5.67 -0.51
CA ILE A 158 -14.01 -6.93 0.22
C ILE A 158 -12.63 -7.47 0.57
N ALA A 159 -12.51 -8.07 1.76
CA ALA A 159 -11.32 -8.80 2.18
C ALA A 159 -11.41 -10.24 1.67
N ARG A 160 -10.52 -10.65 0.74
CA ARG A 160 -10.56 -11.98 0.13
C ARG A 160 -9.18 -12.53 -0.21
N THR A 161 -9.06 -13.85 -0.19
CA THR A 161 -7.87 -14.56 -0.69
C THR A 161 -7.96 -14.77 -2.21
N PRO A 162 -6.82 -14.90 -2.92
CA PRO A 162 -6.81 -15.19 -4.36
C PRO A 162 -7.53 -16.49 -4.73
N TYR A 163 -7.44 -17.49 -3.86
CA TYR A 163 -8.10 -18.79 -3.99
C TYR A 163 -8.79 -19.16 -2.67
N PRO A 164 -9.93 -19.87 -2.70
CA PRO A 164 -10.61 -20.32 -1.49
C PRO A 164 -9.76 -21.31 -0.68
N PHE A 165 -9.69 -21.09 0.63
CA PHE A 165 -9.05 -22.03 1.56
C PHE A 165 -10.08 -22.97 2.18
N LYS A 166 -9.69 -24.23 2.43
CA LYS A 166 -10.52 -25.24 3.08
C LYS A 166 -9.70 -26.19 3.94
N ILE A 167 -10.31 -26.68 5.01
CA ILE A 167 -9.76 -27.71 5.90
C ILE A 167 -10.67 -28.93 5.79
N GLY A 168 -10.16 -29.99 5.13
CA GLY A 168 -10.98 -31.13 4.73
C GLY A 168 -12.17 -30.70 3.86
N ARG A 169 -13.38 -30.84 4.42
CA ARG A 169 -14.64 -30.42 3.77
C ARG A 169 -15.15 -29.04 4.20
N TYR A 170 -14.47 -28.38 5.14
CA TYR A 170 -14.92 -27.11 5.74
C TYR A 170 -14.19 -25.94 5.08
N PRO A 171 -14.86 -25.09 4.29
CA PRO A 171 -14.25 -23.89 3.74
C PRO A 171 -14.05 -22.83 4.83
N ILE A 172 -13.01 -21.99 4.67
CA ILE A 172 -12.94 -20.72 5.39
C ILE A 172 -13.93 -19.77 4.72
N LYS A 173 -14.91 -19.27 5.47
CA LYS A 173 -15.96 -18.39 4.92
C LYS A 173 -15.38 -17.02 4.56
N ASN A 174 -15.89 -16.38 3.51
CA ASN A 174 -15.37 -15.07 3.08
C ASN A 174 -15.62 -13.96 4.11
N ASP A 175 -16.80 -13.94 4.75
CA ASP A 175 -17.17 -12.99 5.81
C ASP A 175 -16.21 -13.06 7.02
N SER A 176 -15.67 -14.24 7.30
CA SER A 176 -14.71 -14.46 8.40
C SER A 176 -13.36 -13.74 8.20
N TYR A 177 -13.00 -13.36 6.98
CA TYR A 177 -11.78 -12.59 6.72
C TYR A 177 -11.92 -11.12 7.15
N LEU A 178 -13.12 -10.55 7.02
CA LEU A 178 -13.36 -9.20 7.54
C LEU A 178 -13.33 -9.19 9.07
N GLU A 179 -13.85 -10.24 9.71
CA GLU A 179 -13.76 -10.40 11.15
C GLU A 179 -12.32 -10.49 11.64
N TYR A 180 -11.46 -11.21 10.91
CA TYR A 180 -10.02 -11.23 11.17
C TYR A 180 -9.41 -9.81 11.16
N LYS A 181 -9.72 -9.00 10.15
CA LYS A 181 -9.24 -7.62 10.04
C LYS A 181 -9.68 -6.75 11.21
N LYS A 182 -10.96 -6.81 11.58
CA LYS A 182 -11.50 -6.09 12.74
C LYS A 182 -10.78 -6.48 14.04
N MET A 183 -10.59 -7.78 14.27
CA MET A 183 -9.85 -8.27 15.43
C MET A 183 -8.39 -7.80 15.48
N THR A 184 -7.73 -7.61 14.34
CA THR A 184 -6.38 -7.02 14.31
C THR A 184 -6.40 -5.52 14.57
N TRP A 185 -7.41 -4.80 14.08
CA TRP A 185 -7.59 -3.38 14.35
C TRP A 185 -7.90 -3.10 15.82
N GLU A 186 -8.69 -3.95 16.48
CA GLU A 186 -8.93 -3.92 17.93
C GLU A 186 -7.62 -3.99 18.75
N LYS A 187 -6.52 -4.42 18.14
CA LYS A 187 -5.19 -4.51 18.75
C LYS A 187 -4.20 -3.48 18.19
N GLY A 188 -4.68 -2.50 17.44
CA GLY A 188 -3.86 -1.47 16.78
C GLY A 188 -3.03 -1.98 15.59
N ILE A 189 -3.25 -3.22 15.15
CA ILE A 189 -2.46 -3.81 14.07
C ILE A 189 -3.09 -3.49 12.72
N ILE A 190 -2.42 -2.62 11.98
CA ILE A 190 -2.74 -2.26 10.61
C ILE A 190 -1.80 -3.04 9.69
N HIS A 191 -2.35 -3.99 8.91
CA HIS A 191 -1.54 -4.66 7.92
C HIS A 191 -1.15 -3.69 6.79
N HIS A 192 -0.07 -3.99 6.08
CA HIS A 192 0.41 -3.19 4.95
C HIS A 192 -0.71 -2.90 3.93
N ASP A 193 -1.54 -3.90 3.64
CA ASP A 193 -2.66 -3.81 2.72
C ASP A 193 -3.85 -3.00 3.28
N ASP A 194 -4.00 -2.92 4.61
CA ASP A 194 -5.07 -2.14 5.27
C ASP A 194 -4.92 -0.64 5.05
N VAL A 195 -3.73 -0.18 4.65
CA VAL A 195 -3.51 1.21 4.23
C VAL A 195 -4.28 1.57 2.95
N LEU A 196 -4.70 0.58 2.16
CA LEU A 196 -5.60 0.81 1.02
C LEU A 196 -7.07 0.80 1.41
N PHE A 197 -7.39 0.37 2.64
CA PHE A 197 -8.75 0.33 3.18
C PHE A 197 -9.12 1.66 3.86
N PHE A 198 -8.22 2.19 4.69
CA PHE A 198 -8.39 3.47 5.38
C PHE A 198 -8.05 4.66 4.47
#